data_AF-A0AAY4EAL1-F1
#
_entry.id   AF-A0AAY4EAL1-F1
#
_cell.length_a   1.000
_cell.length_b   1.000
_cell.length_c   1.000
_cell.angle_alpha   90.00
_cell.angle_beta   90.00
_cell.angle_gamma   90.00
#
_symmetry.space_group_name_H-M   'P 1'
#
loop_
_entity.id
_entity.type
_entity.pdbx_description
1 polymer ?
#
loop_
_entity_poly.entity_id
_entity_poly.type
_entity_poly.pdbx_seq_one_letter_code
_entity_poly.pdbx_strand_id
1 'polypeptide(L)'
;MQDCLVTSCCIFCIYGQCTLCPPITGLCYLPNVVGSCRAAFTRYYYDVTDQTCKTFVYGGCQGNANNFESQEDCESACGGVTENCLVPPVVGPCRASIQKYFYNSSVGTCQIFTYGGCKGNKNNYPTLEMCMATCKENCGKPSDSGMCRAAFPMYYYDSNTKGCEKFIYGGCGGNENRFFSQDECTTKCAESDGRLRNVNVKHDSFTWLQKYHLDHNVLFNRYH
;
A
#
# COMPACT_ATOMS: atom_id res chain seq x y z
N MET A 1 22.88 -21.84 21.15
CA MET A 1 22.49 -20.53 21.69
C MET A 1 23.14 -19.52 20.78
N GLN A 2 22.40 -19.03 19.79
CA GLN A 2 22.95 -18.14 18.77
C GLN A 2 21.96 -17.01 18.54
N ASP A 3 22.53 -15.82 18.51
CA ASP A 3 21.92 -14.51 18.61
C ASP A 3 20.85 -14.26 17.54
N CYS A 4 19.65 -13.89 17.98
CA CYS A 4 18.67 -13.23 17.13
C CYS A 4 19.07 -11.77 16.97
N LEU A 5 19.94 -11.50 15.99
CA LEU A 5 20.21 -10.13 15.55
C LEU A 5 19.00 -9.64 14.74
N VAL A 6 18.46 -8.52 15.22
CA VAL A 6 17.36 -7.75 14.66
C VAL A 6 17.81 -7.17 13.33
N THR A 7 17.44 -7.79 12.20
CA THR A 7 17.55 -7.18 10.85
C THR A 7 16.68 -7.87 9.80
N SER A 8 15.79 -8.78 10.19
CA SER A 8 14.87 -9.41 9.24
C SER A 8 13.51 -9.57 9.87
N CYS A 9 12.51 -9.02 9.16
CA CYS A 9 11.11 -9.44 9.10
C CYS A 9 10.79 -10.63 10.03
N CYS A 10 9.94 -10.43 11.04
CA CYS A 10 9.58 -11.46 12.01
C CYS A 10 9.24 -12.80 11.32
N ILE A 11 10.14 -13.77 11.44
CA ILE A 11 9.95 -15.14 10.95
C ILE A 11 9.01 -15.85 11.92
N PHE A 12 7.70 -15.78 11.68
CA PHE A 12 6.78 -16.80 12.19
C PHE A 12 6.59 -17.85 11.09
N CYS A 13 7.49 -18.84 11.07
CA CYS A 13 7.34 -20.06 10.28
C CYS A 13 6.51 -21.06 11.07
N ILE A 14 5.20 -21.09 10.87
CA ILE A 14 4.41 -22.28 11.22
C ILE A 14 4.06 -22.99 9.91
N TYR A 15 4.47 -24.25 9.78
CA TYR A 15 4.17 -25.13 8.63
C TYR A 15 4.73 -24.72 7.26
N GLY A 16 5.88 -24.03 7.21
CA GLY A 16 6.63 -23.87 5.95
C GLY A 16 5.94 -22.97 4.90
N GLN A 17 4.99 -22.13 5.29
CA GLN A 17 4.47 -21.06 4.46
C GLN A 17 4.83 -19.70 5.04
N CYS A 18 5.69 -18.96 4.33
CA CYS A 18 5.97 -17.56 4.61
C CYS A 18 4.69 -16.76 4.37
N THR A 19 4.02 -16.32 5.44
CA THR A 19 2.94 -15.36 5.32
C THR A 19 3.54 -13.96 5.22
N LEU A 20 3.08 -13.21 4.22
CA LEU A 20 3.47 -11.83 3.96
C LEU A 20 3.28 -10.99 5.24
N CYS A 21 4.31 -10.25 5.63
CA CYS A 21 4.18 -9.21 6.65
C CYS A 21 3.00 -8.30 6.25
N PRO A 22 2.09 -7.92 7.19
CA PRO A 22 1.06 -6.93 6.90
C PRO A 22 1.71 -5.68 6.29
N PRO A 23 1.01 -4.92 5.42
CA PRO A 23 1.61 -3.82 4.68
C PRO A 23 2.34 -2.89 5.65
N ILE A 24 3.66 -2.82 5.47
CA ILE A 24 4.65 -2.13 6.31
C ILE A 24 4.28 -0.65 6.47
N THR A 25 3.43 -0.12 5.60
CA THR A 25 2.98 1.27 5.59
C THR A 25 2.18 1.67 6.83
N GLY A 26 1.40 0.78 7.44
CA GLY A 26 0.46 1.15 8.52
C GLY A 26 1.15 1.70 9.78
N LEU A 27 2.32 1.17 10.13
CA LEU A 27 3.05 1.59 11.33
C LEU A 27 3.64 3.01 11.19
N CYS A 28 4.02 3.41 9.98
CA CYS A 28 4.65 4.71 9.72
C CYS A 28 3.70 5.90 9.95
N TYR A 29 2.40 5.62 10.08
CA TYR A 29 1.37 6.61 10.41
C TYR A 29 1.04 6.68 11.90
N LEU A 30 1.59 5.78 12.73
CA LEU A 30 1.35 5.80 14.16
C LEU A 30 2.13 6.96 14.79
N PRO A 31 1.59 7.63 15.83
CA PRO A 31 2.35 8.63 16.59
C PRO A 31 3.51 7.97 17.36
N ASN A 32 4.52 8.73 17.78
CA ASN A 32 5.45 8.21 18.78
C ASN A 32 4.74 8.00 20.14
N VAL A 33 5.15 6.98 20.89
CA VAL A 33 4.57 6.67 22.20
C VAL A 33 5.69 6.44 23.21
N VAL A 34 5.78 7.35 24.19
CA VAL A 34 6.72 7.24 25.32
C VAL A 34 6.41 6.04 26.19
N GLY A 35 5.12 5.75 26.42
CA GLY A 35 4.67 4.68 27.32
C GLY A 35 4.69 5.09 28.80
N SER A 36 4.26 4.19 29.68
CA SER A 36 4.10 4.48 31.13
C SER A 36 5.35 4.21 31.98
N CYS A 37 6.32 3.48 31.43
CA CYS A 37 7.58 3.19 32.10
C CYS A 37 8.51 4.42 32.13
N ARG A 38 9.47 4.43 33.06
CA ARG A 38 10.32 5.60 33.38
C ARG A 38 11.78 5.45 32.95
N ALA A 39 12.10 4.47 32.10
CA ALA A 39 13.42 4.42 31.48
C ALA A 39 13.55 5.54 30.44
N ALA A 40 14.77 5.82 30.00
CA ALA A 40 15.02 6.85 28.99
C ALA A 40 15.86 6.25 27.86
N PHE A 41 15.18 5.59 26.91
CA PHE A 41 15.81 5.06 25.71
C PHE A 41 15.63 6.03 24.56
N THR A 42 16.72 6.52 23.96
CA THR A 42 16.64 7.26 22.69
C THR A 42 16.24 6.29 21.59
N ARG A 43 15.14 6.58 20.91
CA ARG A 43 14.59 5.80 19.80
C ARG A 43 14.24 6.73 18.65
N TYR A 44 14.00 6.15 17.49
CA TYR A 44 13.56 6.86 16.28
C TYR A 44 12.10 6.52 15.99
N TYR A 45 11.37 7.48 15.45
CA TYR A 45 10.04 7.28 14.89
C TYR A 45 9.93 8.06 13.59
N TYR A 46 9.10 7.57 12.68
CA TYR A 46 8.81 8.25 11.43
C TYR A 46 7.75 9.34 11.68
N ASP A 47 8.11 10.59 11.42
CA ASP A 47 7.15 11.69 11.35
C ASP A 47 6.70 11.84 9.90
N VAL A 48 5.48 11.37 9.63
CA VAL A 48 4.92 11.36 8.27
C VAL A 48 4.53 12.76 7.78
N THR A 49 4.29 13.71 8.69
CA THR A 49 4.00 15.10 8.35
C THR A 49 5.24 15.73 7.70
N ASP A 50 6.39 15.54 8.35
CA ASP A 50 7.69 16.06 7.92
C ASP A 50 8.47 15.09 7.01
N GLN A 51 7.94 13.87 6.82
CA GLN A 51 8.50 12.79 6.00
C GLN A 51 9.93 12.40 6.40
N THR A 52 10.22 12.41 7.70
CA THR A 52 11.57 12.23 8.24
C THR A 52 11.56 11.44 9.54
N CYS A 53 12.61 10.66 9.76
CA CYS A 53 12.83 9.95 11.02
C CYS A 53 13.38 10.91 12.07
N LYS A 54 12.66 11.04 13.19
CA LYS A 54 13.02 11.91 14.31
C LYS A 54 13.29 11.07 15.56
N THR A 55 14.09 11.62 16.47
CA THR A 55 14.33 10.99 17.76
C THR A 55 13.21 11.30 18.76
N PHE A 56 12.97 10.38 19.68
CA PHE A 56 12.12 10.57 20.85
C PHE A 56 12.62 9.72 22.03
N VAL A 57 12.15 10.02 23.24
CA VAL A 57 12.46 9.23 24.44
C VAL A 57 11.39 8.17 24.62
N TYR A 58 11.79 6.90 24.56
CA TYR A 58 10.94 5.76 24.88
C TYR A 58 11.13 5.34 26.34
N GLY A 59 10.01 5.24 27.05
CA GLY A 59 9.93 4.89 28.47
C GLY A 59 10.30 3.45 28.80
N GLY A 60 10.42 2.58 27.78
CA GLY A 60 10.82 1.18 27.92
C GLY A 60 9.67 0.17 27.95
N CYS A 61 8.41 0.61 27.92
CA CYS A 61 7.26 -0.29 27.78
C CYS A 61 6.07 0.40 27.11
N GLN A 62 5.09 -0.37 26.64
CA GLN A 62 3.82 0.13 26.08
C GLN A 62 3.98 1.14 24.93
N GLY A 63 5.03 0.99 24.13
CA GLY A 63 5.18 1.70 22.86
C GLY A 63 4.26 1.13 21.78
N ASN A 64 4.39 1.67 20.57
CA ASN A 64 3.78 1.10 19.37
C ASN A 64 4.87 0.75 18.34
N ALA A 65 4.45 0.32 17.14
CA ALA A 65 5.36 -0.14 16.10
C ALA A 65 6.17 0.97 15.40
N ASN A 66 5.81 2.26 15.58
CA ASN A 66 6.62 3.38 15.08
C ASN A 66 7.72 3.74 16.10
N ASN A 67 8.60 2.77 16.35
CA ASN A 67 9.67 2.84 17.35
C ASN A 67 10.84 1.98 16.88
N PHE A 68 11.88 2.64 16.40
CA PHE A 68 13.07 2.03 15.80
C PHE A 68 14.30 2.31 16.66
N GLU A 69 15.26 1.39 16.66
CA GLU A 69 16.51 1.54 17.42
C GLU A 69 17.50 2.47 16.72
N SER A 70 17.49 2.50 15.39
CA SER A 70 18.36 3.35 14.58
C SER A 70 17.56 4.19 13.58
N GLN A 71 18.20 5.27 13.10
CA GLN A 71 17.67 6.11 12.03
C GLN A 71 17.54 5.31 10.72
N GLU A 72 18.52 4.46 10.41
CA GLU A 72 18.55 3.65 9.19
C GLU A 72 17.40 2.64 9.17
N ASP A 73 17.09 1.98 10.28
CA ASP A 73 15.95 1.06 10.36
C ASP A 73 14.62 1.80 10.13
N CYS A 74 14.50 3.01 10.69
CA CYS A 74 13.33 3.86 10.50
C CYS A 74 13.18 4.30 9.04
N GLU A 75 14.26 4.76 8.41
CA GLU A 75 14.26 5.22 7.02
C GLU A 75 14.05 4.05 6.04
N SER A 76 14.61 2.88 6.34
CA SER A 76 14.38 1.66 5.56
C SER A 76 12.92 1.21 5.63
N ALA A 77 12.31 1.30 6.81
CA ALA A 77 10.92 0.88 7.02
C ALA A 77 9.89 1.89 6.48
N CYS A 78 10.16 3.19 6.61
CA CYS A 78 9.17 4.24 6.37
C CYS A 78 9.60 5.33 5.38
N GLY A 79 10.81 5.26 4.84
CA GLY A 79 11.31 6.24 3.87
C GLY A 79 10.39 6.35 2.66
N GLY A 80 9.97 7.58 2.34
CA GLY A 80 9.05 7.86 1.25
C GLY A 80 7.56 7.66 1.57
N VAL A 81 7.21 7.24 2.79
CA VAL A 81 5.81 7.19 3.23
C VAL A 81 5.29 8.62 3.39
N THR A 82 4.15 8.93 2.78
CA THR A 82 3.56 10.28 2.84
C THR A 82 2.17 10.22 3.45
N GLU A 83 1.71 11.30 4.10
CA GLU A 83 0.32 11.42 4.59
C GLU A 83 -0.75 11.42 3.48
N ASN A 84 -0.35 11.15 2.24
CA ASN A 84 -1.22 11.15 1.11
C ASN A 84 -1.86 9.76 1.02
N CYS A 85 -3.16 9.74 0.76
CA CYS A 85 -3.90 8.55 0.32
C CYS A 85 -4.14 7.43 1.34
N LEU A 86 -3.23 7.18 2.28
CA LEU A 86 -3.31 6.03 3.19
C LEU A 86 -3.90 6.35 4.56
N VAL A 87 -3.92 7.63 4.94
CA VAL A 87 -4.50 8.10 6.21
C VAL A 87 -5.97 8.48 6.07
N PRO A 88 -6.81 8.33 7.11
CA PRO A 88 -8.16 8.86 7.11
C PRO A 88 -8.20 10.39 6.93
N PRO A 89 -9.27 10.99 6.38
CA PRO A 89 -9.36 12.43 6.21
C PRO A 89 -9.53 13.14 7.56
N VAL A 90 -8.92 14.32 7.71
CA VAL A 90 -9.05 15.14 8.92
C VAL A 90 -9.89 16.38 8.65
N VAL A 91 -11.01 16.51 9.38
CA VAL A 91 -11.87 17.69 9.35
C VAL A 91 -11.15 18.92 9.92
N GLY A 92 -10.39 18.74 11.00
CA GLY A 92 -9.71 19.82 11.71
C GLY A 92 -10.63 20.62 12.64
N PRO A 93 -10.08 21.55 13.46
CA PRO A 93 -10.83 22.25 14.50
C PRO A 93 -11.59 23.49 14.01
N CYS A 94 -11.30 23.98 12.81
CA CYS A 94 -12.03 25.09 12.22
C CYS A 94 -13.43 24.66 11.75
N ARG A 95 -14.35 25.62 11.61
CA ARG A 95 -15.79 25.35 11.40
C ARG A 95 -16.32 25.76 10.01
N ALA A 96 -15.44 25.87 9.02
CA ALA A 96 -15.88 26.03 7.65
C ALA A 96 -16.49 24.72 7.13
N SER A 97 -17.39 24.80 6.15
CA SER A 97 -17.99 23.62 5.51
C SER A 97 -17.48 23.50 4.08
N ILE A 98 -16.21 23.12 3.92
CA ILE A 98 -15.55 23.06 2.61
C ILE A 98 -15.60 21.62 2.10
N GLN A 99 -16.24 21.38 0.96
CA GLN A 99 -16.20 20.06 0.33
C GLN A 99 -14.83 19.81 -0.28
N LYS A 100 -14.24 18.67 0.09
CA LYS A 100 -12.94 18.19 -0.37
C LYS A 100 -13.02 16.71 -0.66
N TYR A 101 -12.01 16.16 -1.32
CA TYR A 101 -11.89 14.75 -1.65
C TYR A 101 -10.76 14.13 -0.83
N PHE A 102 -10.91 12.87 -0.44
CA PHE A 102 -9.86 12.07 0.16
C PHE A 102 -9.88 10.68 -0.48
N TYR A 103 -8.75 10.01 -0.52
CA TYR A 103 -8.67 8.64 -0.99
C TYR A 103 -8.98 7.67 0.14
N ASN A 104 -9.98 6.83 -0.07
CA ASN A 104 -10.30 5.73 0.83
C ASN A 104 -9.54 4.49 0.34
N SER A 105 -8.43 4.17 0.99
CA SER A 105 -7.58 3.02 0.64
C SER A 105 -8.27 1.67 0.84
N SER A 106 -9.23 1.57 1.78
CA SER A 106 -10.01 0.34 2.00
C SER A 106 -10.98 0.05 0.87
N VAL A 107 -11.44 1.08 0.16
CA VAL A 107 -12.35 0.95 -1.01
C VAL A 107 -11.60 1.11 -2.34
N GLY A 108 -10.39 1.66 -2.32
CA GLY A 108 -9.58 1.91 -3.52
C GLY A 108 -10.10 3.06 -4.38
N THR A 109 -10.74 4.07 -3.79
CA THR A 109 -11.31 5.20 -4.55
C THR A 109 -11.38 6.49 -3.73
N CYS A 110 -11.45 7.63 -4.43
CA CYS A 110 -11.65 8.94 -3.80
C CYS A 110 -13.12 9.20 -3.45
N GLN A 111 -13.34 9.69 -2.24
CA GLN A 111 -14.65 10.03 -1.67
C GLN A 111 -14.66 11.48 -1.18
N ILE A 112 -15.84 12.09 -1.08
CA ILE A 112 -16.01 13.46 -0.57
C ILE A 112 -16.03 13.45 0.96
N PHE A 113 -15.45 14.48 1.59
CA PHE A 113 -15.61 14.77 3.00
C PHE A 113 -15.73 16.28 3.25
N THR A 114 -16.14 16.65 4.46
CA THR A 114 -16.22 18.06 4.89
C THR A 114 -14.93 18.46 5.60
N TYR A 115 -14.20 19.41 5.04
CA TYR A 115 -13.02 20.01 5.65
C TYR A 115 -13.37 21.30 6.39
N GLY A 116 -12.97 21.37 7.66
CA GLY A 116 -13.18 22.48 8.58
C GLY A 116 -12.42 23.75 8.23
N GLY A 117 -11.43 23.68 7.34
CA GLY A 117 -10.68 24.82 6.81
C GLY A 117 -9.30 25.04 7.44
N CYS A 118 -8.91 24.29 8.47
CA CYS A 118 -7.55 24.34 9.02
C CYS A 118 -7.13 23.00 9.65
N LYS A 119 -5.81 22.79 9.78
CA LYS A 119 -5.18 21.61 10.41
C LYS A 119 -5.72 20.26 9.90
N GLY A 120 -6.01 20.17 8.60
CA GLY A 120 -6.21 18.90 7.91
C GLY A 120 -4.87 18.23 7.61
N ASN A 121 -4.90 16.93 7.31
CA ASN A 121 -3.75 16.18 6.79
C ASN A 121 -3.69 16.23 5.26
N LYS A 122 -2.68 15.57 4.66
CA LYS A 122 -2.45 15.62 3.20
C LYS A 122 -3.40 14.75 2.36
N ASN A 123 -4.19 13.86 2.97
CA ASN A 123 -5.30 13.18 2.27
C ASN A 123 -6.53 14.10 2.13
N ASN A 124 -6.32 15.26 1.49
CA ASN A 124 -7.28 16.35 1.37
C ASN A 124 -7.07 17.10 0.04
N TYR A 125 -7.91 16.80 -0.95
CA TYR A 125 -7.78 17.27 -2.32
C TYR A 125 -8.96 18.19 -2.70
N PRO A 126 -8.71 19.23 -3.49
CA PRO A 126 -9.76 20.15 -3.94
C PRO A 126 -10.72 19.53 -4.95
N THR A 127 -10.27 18.57 -5.77
CA THR A 127 -11.06 17.95 -6.83
C THR A 127 -10.88 16.44 -6.83
N LEU A 128 -11.89 15.73 -7.37
CA LEU A 128 -11.83 14.28 -7.57
C LEU A 128 -10.64 13.87 -8.43
N GLU A 129 -10.42 14.60 -9.53
CA GLU A 129 -9.33 14.36 -10.48
C GLU A 129 -7.97 14.43 -9.79
N MET A 130 -7.73 15.48 -8.99
CA MET A 130 -6.46 15.65 -8.28
C MET A 130 -6.25 14.56 -7.23
N CYS A 131 -7.31 14.12 -6.56
CA CYS A 131 -7.28 13.00 -5.63
C CYS A 131 -6.93 11.69 -6.35
N MET A 132 -7.62 11.38 -7.45
CA MET A 132 -7.39 10.14 -8.20
C MET A 132 -6.02 10.13 -8.86
N ALA A 133 -5.58 11.24 -9.47
CA ALA A 133 -4.24 11.37 -10.03
C ALA A 133 -3.15 11.20 -8.97
N THR A 134 -3.34 11.74 -7.76
CA THR A 134 -2.34 11.63 -6.69
C THR A 134 -2.31 10.23 -6.06
N CYS A 135 -3.48 9.61 -5.89
CA CYS A 135 -3.63 8.42 -5.05
C CYS A 135 -3.89 7.11 -5.79
N LYS A 136 -4.40 7.19 -7.01
CA LYS A 136 -4.70 6.03 -7.84
C LYS A 136 -3.62 5.79 -8.90
N GLU A 137 -2.89 6.83 -9.32
CA GLU A 137 -1.89 6.69 -10.38
C GLU A 137 -0.50 6.34 -9.88
N ASN A 138 -0.31 5.04 -9.66
CA ASN A 138 1.02 4.43 -9.71
C ASN A 138 1.48 4.29 -11.17
N CYS A 139 0.56 4.16 -12.11
CA CYS A 139 0.84 3.73 -13.49
C CYS A 139 1.27 4.87 -14.41
N GLY A 140 0.94 6.13 -14.11
CA GLY A 140 1.31 7.28 -14.95
C GLY A 140 2.72 7.84 -14.71
N LYS A 141 3.47 7.29 -13.75
CA LYS A 141 4.83 7.75 -13.42
C LYS A 141 5.86 7.15 -14.39
N PRO A 142 6.99 7.80 -14.67
CA PRO A 142 8.06 7.18 -15.45
C PRO A 142 8.67 5.99 -14.70
N SER A 143 9.29 5.05 -15.42
CA SER A 143 10.17 4.08 -14.75
C SER A 143 11.31 4.81 -14.05
N ASP A 144 11.64 4.37 -12.83
CA ASP A 144 12.68 4.97 -12.02
C ASP A 144 13.58 3.88 -11.43
N SER A 145 14.78 3.78 -11.99
CA SER A 145 15.80 2.83 -11.54
C SER A 145 16.31 3.13 -10.12
N GLY A 146 16.08 4.33 -9.59
CA GLY A 146 16.63 4.74 -8.29
C GLY A 146 18.15 4.91 -8.31
N MET A 147 18.73 5.12 -7.13
CA MET A 147 20.14 5.51 -6.98
C MET A 147 21.10 4.33 -6.73
N CYS A 148 20.57 3.17 -6.34
CA CYS A 148 21.37 1.96 -6.14
C CYS A 148 21.74 1.29 -7.46
N ARG A 149 22.73 0.40 -7.42
CA ARG A 149 23.35 -0.22 -8.63
C ARG A 149 23.15 -1.73 -8.74
N ALA A 150 22.24 -2.30 -7.97
CA ALA A 150 21.81 -3.68 -8.19
C ALA A 150 20.96 -3.76 -9.46
N ALA A 151 20.75 -4.97 -9.99
CA ALA A 151 20.00 -5.16 -11.23
C ALA A 151 18.82 -6.10 -10.98
N PHE A 152 17.67 -5.53 -10.66
CA PHE A 152 16.42 -6.26 -10.50
C PHE A 152 15.52 -6.01 -11.71
N PRO A 153 15.26 -7.02 -12.56
CA PRO A 153 14.29 -6.88 -13.65
C PRO A 153 12.89 -6.72 -13.08
N MET A 154 12.25 -5.58 -13.36
CA MET A 154 10.91 -5.23 -12.90
C MET A 154 10.08 -4.76 -14.10
N TYR A 155 8.78 -4.57 -13.90
CA TYR A 155 7.85 -4.02 -14.89
C TYR A 155 7.33 -2.66 -14.45
N TYR A 156 7.07 -1.76 -15.41
CA TYR A 156 6.38 -0.49 -15.19
C TYR A 156 5.33 -0.32 -16.31
N TYR A 157 4.31 0.49 -16.06
CA TYR A 157 3.33 0.85 -17.08
C TYR A 157 3.80 2.09 -17.84
N ASP A 158 3.98 1.97 -19.15
CA ASP A 158 4.25 3.11 -20.02
C ASP A 158 2.92 3.65 -20.57
N SER A 159 2.58 4.87 -20.18
CA SER A 159 1.39 5.58 -20.64
C SER A 159 1.42 5.95 -22.12
N ASN A 160 2.61 5.98 -22.75
CA ASN A 160 2.76 6.29 -24.17
C ASN A 160 2.45 5.06 -25.03
N THR A 161 2.99 3.90 -24.66
CA THR A 161 2.72 2.62 -25.35
C THR A 161 1.45 1.93 -24.85
N LYS A 162 0.86 2.45 -23.77
CA LYS A 162 -0.33 1.89 -23.09
C LYS A 162 -0.10 0.44 -22.67
N GLY A 163 1.13 0.12 -22.28
CA GLY A 163 1.60 -1.23 -22.06
C GLY A 163 2.52 -1.35 -20.85
N CYS A 164 2.63 -2.56 -20.33
CA CYS A 164 3.58 -2.88 -19.27
C CYS A 164 4.91 -3.33 -19.87
N GLU A 165 5.98 -2.61 -19.55
CA GLU A 165 7.32 -2.79 -20.10
C GLU A 165 8.33 -3.15 -19.00
N LYS A 166 9.43 -3.79 -19.37
CA LYS A 166 10.50 -4.16 -18.43
C LYS A 166 11.47 -2.99 -18.22
N PHE A 167 11.95 -2.84 -16.99
CA PHE A 167 13.07 -1.96 -16.68
C PHE A 167 13.98 -2.58 -15.59
N ILE A 168 15.16 -2.00 -15.38
CA ILE A 168 16.08 -2.43 -14.32
C ILE A 168 15.94 -1.50 -13.12
N TYR A 169 15.53 -2.07 -11.99
CA TYR A 169 15.50 -1.39 -10.70
C TYR A 169 16.83 -1.59 -9.96
N GLY A 170 17.38 -0.47 -9.48
CA GLY A 170 18.65 -0.36 -8.79
C GLY A 170 18.70 -1.00 -7.40
N GLY A 171 17.54 -1.32 -6.81
CA GLY A 171 17.41 -1.94 -5.49
C GLY A 171 17.10 -0.97 -4.34
N CYS A 172 17.09 0.34 -4.58
CA CYS A 172 16.64 1.33 -3.60
C CYS A 172 16.11 2.60 -4.30
N GLY A 173 15.28 3.38 -3.59
CA GLY A 173 14.60 4.55 -4.15
C GLY A 173 13.53 4.17 -5.19
N GLY A 174 13.42 4.96 -6.25
CA GLY A 174 12.44 4.72 -7.31
C GLY A 174 11.04 5.27 -6.98
N ASN A 175 10.04 4.87 -7.77
CA ASN A 175 8.64 5.19 -7.53
C ASN A 175 7.73 3.94 -7.62
N GLU A 176 6.43 4.13 -7.43
CA GLU A 176 5.42 3.07 -7.33
C GLU A 176 5.01 2.45 -8.67
N ASN A 177 5.45 2.98 -9.82
CA ASN A 177 5.29 2.33 -11.12
C ASN A 177 6.31 1.20 -11.28
N ARG A 178 6.26 0.22 -10.39
CA ARG A 178 7.21 -0.88 -10.31
C ARG A 178 6.50 -2.13 -9.82
N PHE A 179 6.45 -3.13 -10.68
CA PHE A 179 5.75 -4.39 -10.47
C PHE A 179 6.70 -5.55 -10.69
N PHE A 180 6.51 -6.64 -9.96
CA PHE A 180 7.40 -7.79 -10.08
C PHE A 180 7.10 -8.61 -11.34
N SER A 181 5.85 -8.60 -11.79
CA SER A 181 5.42 -9.33 -12.98
C SER A 181 4.63 -8.46 -13.95
N GLN A 182 4.60 -8.91 -15.20
CA GLN A 182 3.79 -8.28 -16.26
C GLN A 182 2.31 -8.31 -15.89
N ASP A 183 1.81 -9.44 -15.37
CA ASP A 183 0.40 -9.61 -14.98
C ASP A 183 0.01 -8.69 -13.82
N GLU A 184 0.90 -8.49 -12.84
CA GLU A 184 0.67 -7.54 -11.75
C GLU A 184 0.53 -6.12 -12.30
N CYS A 185 1.44 -5.73 -13.20
CA CYS A 185 1.40 -4.43 -13.85
C CYS A 185 0.12 -4.25 -14.68
N THR A 186 -0.25 -5.22 -15.52
CA THR A 186 -1.43 -5.09 -16.40
C THR A 186 -2.72 -5.08 -15.59
N THR A 187 -2.84 -5.94 -14.57
CA THR A 187 -4.02 -5.94 -13.68
C THR A 187 -4.16 -4.61 -12.96
N LYS A 188 -3.05 -4.04 -12.46
CA LYS A 188 -3.09 -2.77 -11.71
C LYS A 188 -3.26 -1.53 -12.59
N CYS A 189 -2.79 -1.56 -13.85
CA CYS A 189 -2.67 -0.37 -14.70
C CYS A 189 -3.45 -0.41 -16.01
N ALA A 190 -3.64 -1.57 -16.62
CA ALA A 190 -4.32 -1.69 -17.91
C ALA A 190 -5.86 -1.67 -17.78
N GLU A 191 -6.41 -1.92 -16.58
CA GLU A 191 -7.86 -1.81 -16.33
C GLU A 191 -8.33 -0.35 -16.12
N SER A 192 -7.41 0.57 -15.84
CA SER A 192 -7.69 2.00 -15.65
C SER A 192 -7.85 2.82 -16.93
N ASP A 193 -7.55 2.26 -18.11
CA ASP A 193 -7.62 2.97 -19.41
C ASP A 193 -8.81 2.55 -20.29
N GLY A 194 -9.97 2.29 -19.66
CA GLY A 194 -11.25 2.43 -20.36
C GLY A 194 -11.61 1.36 -21.41
N ARG A 195 -11.10 0.12 -21.32
CA ARG A 195 -11.56 -0.98 -22.20
C ARG A 195 -12.58 -1.91 -21.55
N LEU A 196 -13.65 -1.34 -20.98
CA LEU A 196 -14.98 -1.98 -20.93
C LEU A 196 -16.08 -0.89 -20.98
N ARG A 197 -16.34 -0.33 -22.17
CA ARG A 197 -17.70 0.08 -22.53
C ARG A 197 -18.25 -0.94 -23.52
N ASN A 198 -19.40 -1.50 -23.15
CA ASN A 198 -20.20 -2.52 -23.83
C ASN A 198 -19.72 -3.98 -23.68
N VAL A 199 -19.95 -4.55 -22.49
CA VAL A 199 -20.57 -5.88 -22.46
C VAL A 199 -22.02 -5.64 -22.06
N ASN A 200 -22.91 -5.93 -22.99
CA ASN A 200 -24.35 -5.99 -22.77
C ASN A 200 -24.59 -7.17 -21.82
N VAL A 201 -24.48 -6.95 -20.51
CA VAL A 201 -24.86 -7.94 -19.51
C VAL A 201 -26.38 -7.95 -19.51
N LYS A 202 -26.95 -8.83 -20.33
CA LYS A 202 -28.30 -9.33 -20.08
C LYS A 202 -28.28 -9.90 -18.66
N HIS A 203 -29.01 -9.26 -17.76
CA HIS A 203 -29.42 -9.89 -16.53
C HIS A 203 -30.32 -11.07 -16.89
N ASP A 204 -29.74 -12.27 -17.01
CA ASP A 204 -30.49 -13.50 -16.89
C ASP A 204 -30.06 -14.20 -15.60
N SER A 205 -30.93 -14.07 -14.62
CA SER A 205 -30.97 -14.82 -13.37
C SER A 205 -31.15 -16.30 -13.67
N PHE A 206 -30.10 -17.12 -13.58
CA PHE A 206 -30.25 -18.56 -13.40
C PHE A 206 -29.28 -19.10 -12.35
N THR A 207 -29.88 -19.86 -11.45
CA THR A 207 -29.45 -20.28 -10.11
C THR A 207 -28.34 -21.33 -10.11
N TRP A 208 -27.49 -21.24 -9.08
CA TRP A 208 -26.34 -22.07 -8.70
C TRP A 208 -26.58 -23.57 -8.41
N LEU A 209 -27.68 -24.19 -8.87
CA LEU A 209 -28.08 -25.55 -8.45
C LEU A 209 -28.06 -26.66 -9.51
N GLN A 210 -27.44 -26.46 -10.69
CA GLN A 210 -27.42 -27.51 -11.74
C GLN A 210 -26.03 -28.01 -12.17
N LYS A 211 -24.92 -27.46 -11.65
CA LYS A 211 -23.57 -27.92 -12.06
C LYS A 211 -23.03 -29.11 -11.24
N TYR A 212 -23.71 -29.52 -10.18
CA TYR A 212 -23.26 -30.60 -9.27
C TYR A 212 -23.59 -32.04 -9.71
N HIS A 213 -24.27 -32.27 -10.84
CA HIS A 213 -24.68 -33.63 -11.27
C HIS A 213 -24.28 -34.04 -12.69
N LEU A 214 -23.41 -33.29 -13.36
CA LEU A 214 -22.88 -33.68 -14.69
C LEU A 214 -21.52 -34.41 -14.67
N ASP A 215 -20.81 -34.46 -13.53
CA ASP A 215 -19.48 -35.09 -13.44
C ASP A 215 -19.45 -36.50 -12.79
N HIS A 216 -20.60 -37.10 -12.47
CA HIS A 216 -20.63 -38.44 -11.82
C HIS A 216 -21.06 -39.62 -12.71
N ASN A 217 -21.26 -39.45 -14.02
CA ASN A 217 -21.77 -40.52 -14.90
C ASN A 217 -20.77 -41.09 -15.93
N VAL A 218 -19.46 -40.88 -15.75
CA VAL A 218 -18.43 -41.36 -16.70
C VAL A 218 -17.52 -42.46 -16.14
N LEU A 219 -17.74 -42.96 -14.91
CA LEU A 219 -16.92 -44.02 -14.30
C LEU A 219 -17.67 -45.31 -13.94
N PHE A 220 -18.80 -45.61 -14.58
CA PHE A 220 -19.50 -46.91 -14.42
C PHE A 220 -20.03 -47.44 -15.76
N ASN A 221 -19.12 -47.77 -16.69
CA ASN A 221 -19.43 -48.73 -17.77
C ASN A 221 -18.13 -49.19 -18.46
N ARG A 222 -17.38 -50.07 -17.78
CA ARG A 222 -16.33 -50.89 -18.42
C ARG A 222 -15.89 -52.06 -17.53
N TYR A 223 -16.82 -52.92 -17.13
CA TYR A 223 -16.53 -54.32 -16.76
C TYR A 223 -17.73 -55.19 -17.13
N HIS A 224 -17.72 -55.66 -18.37
CA HIS A 224 -18.22 -56.98 -18.77
C HIS A 224 -17.02 -57.74 -19.33
#